data_AF-A0A914V1J0-F1
#
_entry.id   AF-A0A914V1J0-F1
#
_cell.length_a   1.000
_cell.length_b   1.000
_cell.length_c   1.000
_cell.angle_alpha   90.00
_cell.angle_beta   90.00
_cell.angle_gamma   90.00
#
_symmetry.space_group_name_H-M   'P 1'
#
loop_
_entity.id
_entity.type
_entity.pdbx_description
1 polymer ?
#
loop_
_entity_poly.entity_id
_entity_poly.type
_entity_poly.pdbx_seq_one_letter_code
_entity_poly.pdbx_strand_id
1 'polypeptide(L)'
;AFELRVGSHHLIKLRPLSAATPQSQQKAKQSAEFLQPFKPRPPTNALLARRMVESALGKRSSASTEQRSSEKKQLVDAKERKQRLAALWEGNV
;
A
#
# COMPACT_ATOMS: atom_id res chain seq x y z
N ALA A 1 19.71 -30.48 2.70
CA ALA A 1 18.35 -29.99 2.42
C ALA A 1 18.06 -28.87 3.40
N PHE A 2 17.44 -27.77 2.97
CA PHE A 2 17.11 -26.70 3.91
C PHE A 2 15.81 -27.06 4.64
N GLU A 3 15.83 -26.93 5.96
CA GLU A 3 14.71 -27.24 6.83
C GLU A 3 14.18 -25.94 7.40
N LEU A 4 12.93 -25.58 7.08
CA LEU A 4 12.25 -24.46 7.72
C LEU A 4 11.29 -24.99 8.79
N ARG A 5 11.38 -24.41 10.00
CA ARG A 5 10.45 -24.66 11.09
C ARG A 5 9.27 -23.69 10.95
N VAL A 6 8.08 -24.20 10.68
CA VAL A 6 6.83 -23.42 10.66
C VAL A 6 6.00 -23.86 11.86
N GLY A 7 6.03 -23.07 12.94
CA GLY A 7 5.27 -23.35 14.17
C GLY A 7 5.75 -24.60 14.94
N SER A 8 4.81 -25.28 15.61
CA SER A 8 5.06 -26.44 16.48
C SER A 8 5.21 -27.78 15.74
N HIS A 9 5.15 -27.77 14.40
CA HIS A 9 5.37 -28.96 13.58
C HIS A 9 6.65 -28.82 12.75
N HIS A 10 7.34 -29.96 12.62
CA HIS A 10 8.69 -30.03 12.12
C HIS A 10 8.76 -30.48 10.66
N LEU A 11 9.48 -29.68 9.87
CA LEU A 11 10.36 -30.09 8.75
C LEU A 11 9.71 -30.28 7.37
N ILE A 12 9.27 -29.16 6.78
CA ILE A 12 9.14 -29.10 5.33
C ILE A 12 10.55 -29.10 4.73
N LYS A 13 10.89 -30.16 3.98
CA LYS A 13 12.14 -30.23 3.20
C LYS A 13 12.02 -29.28 2.02
N LEU A 14 12.81 -28.20 2.03
CA LEU A 14 12.81 -27.22 0.97
C LEU A 14 14.09 -27.34 0.13
N ARG A 15 13.94 -27.08 -1.17
CA ARG A 15 15.04 -26.91 -2.12
C ARG A 15 15.21 -25.42 -2.41
N PRO A 16 16.43 -24.94 -2.65
CA PRO A 16 16.66 -23.52 -2.95
C PRO A 16 15.96 -23.16 -4.27
N LEU A 17 15.47 -21.92 -4.37
CA LEU A 17 14.81 -21.42 -5.59
C LEU A 17 15.72 -21.45 -6.83
N SER A 18 17.04 -21.45 -6.65
CA SER A 18 18.01 -21.63 -7.75
C SER A 18 17.90 -22.98 -8.45
N ALA A 19 17.43 -24.01 -7.74
CA ALA A 19 17.21 -25.35 -8.28
C ALA A 19 15.75 -25.59 -8.72
N ALA A 20 14.89 -24.57 -8.65
CA ALA A 20 13.49 -24.66 -9.04
C ALA A 20 13.32 -24.51 -10.57
N THR A 21 12.19 -24.98 -11.10
CA THR A 21 11.84 -24.80 -12.51
C THR A 21 11.68 -23.31 -12.86
N PRO A 22 11.89 -22.90 -14.13
CA PRO A 22 11.77 -21.49 -14.52
C PRO A 22 10.38 -20.89 -14.21
N GLN A 23 9.32 -21.68 -14.36
CA GLN A 23 7.96 -21.28 -13.98
C GLN A 23 7.84 -20.99 -12.47
N SER A 24 8.42 -21.85 -11.63
CA SER A 24 8.43 -21.65 -10.18
C SER A 24 9.26 -20.43 -9.78
N GLN A 25 10.39 -20.19 -10.44
CA GLN A 25 11.21 -19.00 -10.20
C GLN A 25 10.45 -17.72 -10.58
N GLN A 26 9.76 -17.71 -11.72
CA GLN A 26 8.96 -16.57 -12.16
C GLN A 26 7.79 -16.31 -11.20
N LYS A 27 7.11 -17.37 -10.73
CA LYS A 27 6.04 -17.24 -9.74
C LYS A 27 6.55 -16.67 -8.41
N ALA A 28 7.72 -17.12 -7.95
CA ALA A 28 8.35 -16.58 -6.74
C ALA A 28 8.69 -15.09 -6.89
N LYS A 29 9.25 -14.68 -8.04
CA LYS A 29 9.52 -13.27 -8.35
C LYS A 29 8.25 -12.41 -8.34
N GLN A 30 7.16 -12.88 -8.95
CA GLN A 30 5.88 -12.17 -8.97
C GLN A 30 5.23 -12.09 -7.58
N SER A 31 5.40 -13.12 -6.76
CA SER A 31 4.82 -13.17 -5.42
C SER A 31 5.62 -12.34 -4.40
N ALA A 32 6.86 -11.96 -4.73
CA ALA A 32 7.75 -11.23 -3.83
C ALA A 32 7.15 -9.89 -3.35
N GLU A 33 6.35 -9.22 -4.17
CA GLU A 33 5.67 -7.97 -3.79
C GLU A 33 4.63 -8.17 -2.67
N PHE A 34 3.93 -9.30 -2.69
CA PHE A 34 2.89 -9.63 -1.70
C PHE A 34 3.46 -10.21 -0.40
N LEU A 35 4.69 -10.73 -0.45
CA LEU A 35 5.41 -11.27 0.70
C LEU A 35 6.23 -10.20 1.45
N GLN A 36 6.15 -8.93 1.03
CA GLN A 36 6.84 -7.84 1.72
C GLN A 36 6.22 -7.61 3.11
N PRO A 37 7.02 -7.12 4.07
CA PRO A 37 6.49 -6.62 5.34
C PRO A 37 5.34 -5.65 5.12
N PHE A 38 4.38 -5.63 6.05
CA PHE A 38 3.16 -4.85 5.95
C PHE A 38 3.45 -3.41 5.49
N LYS A 39 2.94 -3.07 4.30
CA LYS A 39 2.88 -1.70 3.83
C LYS A 39 1.58 -1.08 4.37
N PRO A 40 1.64 0.02 5.14
CA PRO A 40 0.43 0.71 5.55
C PRO A 40 -0.35 1.12 4.31
N ARG A 41 -1.67 0.92 4.33
CA ARG A 41 -2.53 1.41 3.25
C ARG A 41 -2.34 2.92 3.11
N PRO A 42 -2.35 3.46 1.88
CA PRO A 42 -2.31 4.91 1.71
C PRO A 42 -3.47 5.53 2.50
N PRO A 43 -3.22 6.62 3.24
CA PRO A 43 -4.26 7.29 3.99
C PRO A 43 -5.35 7.76 3.01
N THR A 44 -6.60 7.42 3.31
CA THR A 44 -7.77 7.83 2.54
C THR A 44 -8.59 8.84 3.34
N ASN A 45 -9.25 9.78 2.64
CA ASN A 45 -10.17 10.70 3.28
C ASN A 45 -11.61 10.18 3.18
N ALA A 46 -12.27 9.98 4.32
CA ALA A 46 -13.65 9.51 4.38
C ALA A 46 -14.64 10.47 3.73
N LEU A 47 -14.38 11.78 3.78
CA LEU A 47 -15.24 12.80 3.17
C LEU A 47 -15.17 12.76 1.64
N LEU A 48 -13.95 12.61 1.10
CA LEU A 48 -13.73 12.41 -0.32
C LEU A 48 -14.47 11.16 -0.82
N ALA A 49 -14.32 10.05 -0.10
CA ALA A 49 -15.00 8.79 -0.45
C ALA A 49 -16.53 8.96 -0.46
N ARG A 50 -17.10 9.62 0.55
CA ARG A 50 -18.53 9.94 0.61
C ARG A 50 -18.97 10.78 -0.59
N ARG A 51 -18.24 11.85 -0.91
CA ARG A 51 -18.55 12.73 -2.05
C ARG A 51 -18.52 11.98 -3.38
N MET A 52 -17.53 11.10 -3.58
CA MET A 52 -17.44 10.28 -4.80
C MET A 52 -18.68 9.41 -4.96
N VAL A 53 -19.10 8.73 -3.89
CA VAL A 53 -20.31 7.90 -3.89
C VAL A 53 -21.57 8.73 -4.11
N GLU A 54 -21.72 9.84 -3.39
CA GLU A 54 -22.87 10.74 -3.55
C GLU A 54 -22.96 11.28 -4.98
N SER A 55 -21.84 11.67 -5.58
CA SER A 55 -21.80 12.15 -6.97
C SER A 55 -22.20 11.08 -7.98
N ALA A 56 -21.75 9.83 -7.80
CA ALA A 56 -22.12 8.71 -8.66
C ALA A 56 -23.62 8.35 -8.53
N LEU A 57 -24.20 8.57 -7.35
CA LEU A 57 -25.61 8.33 -7.07
C LEU A 57 -26.51 9.56 -7.32
N GLY A 58 -25.95 10.68 -7.81
CA GLY A 58 -26.70 11.93 -8.04
C GLY A 58 -27.21 12.60 -6.76
N LYS A 59 -26.67 12.26 -5.59
CA LYS A 59 -27.04 12.84 -4.30
C LYS A 59 -26.26 14.13 -4.05
N ARG A 60 -26.93 15.12 -3.43
CA ARG A 60 -26.26 16.35 -2.98
C ARG A 60 -25.40 16.06 -1.76
N SER A 61 -24.21 16.64 -1.70
CA SER A 61 -23.30 16.43 -0.58
C SER A 61 -23.84 17.03 0.72
N SER A 62 -23.80 16.28 1.81
CA SER A 62 -24.20 16.77 3.15
C SER A 62 -23.06 17.43 3.93
N ALA A 63 -21.86 17.54 3.34
CA ALA A 63 -20.68 18.08 4.00
C ALA A 63 -20.79 19.58 4.29
N SER A 64 -20.46 19.98 5.52
CA SER A 64 -20.39 21.41 5.90
C SER A 64 -19.21 22.11 5.24
N THR A 65 -19.24 23.45 5.22
CA THR A 65 -18.16 24.26 4.66
C THR A 65 -16.85 24.09 5.44
N GLU A 66 -16.92 23.94 6.76
CA GLU A 66 -15.78 23.69 7.66
C GLU A 66 -15.16 22.31 7.39
N GLN A 67 -16.00 21.30 7.15
CA GLN A 67 -15.55 19.96 6.79
C GLN A 67 -14.81 19.96 5.44
N ARG A 68 -15.29 20.74 4.46
CA ARG A 68 -14.61 20.92 3.16
C ARG A 68 -13.28 21.65 3.29
N SER A 69 -13.20 22.69 4.14
CA SER A 69 -11.98 23.46 4.31
C SER A 69 -10.89 22.67 5.05
N SER A 70 -11.26 21.90 6.08
CA SER A 70 -10.36 21.00 6.78
C SER A 70 -9.85 19.86 5.88
N GLU A 71 -10.73 19.25 5.07
CA GLU A 71 -10.33 18.28 4.05
C GLU A 71 -9.33 18.89 3.06
N LYS A 72 -9.60 20.10 2.55
CA LYS A 72 -8.72 20.76 1.57
C LYS A 72 -7.34 20.99 2.15
N LYS A 73 -7.24 21.41 3.42
CA LYS A 73 -5.96 21.55 4.14
C LYS A 73 -5.22 20.22 4.24
N GLN A 74 -5.90 19.15 4.67
CA GLN A 74 -5.30 17.81 4.76
C GLN A 74 -4.73 17.32 3.42
N LEU A 75 -5.41 17.60 2.31
CA LEU A 75 -4.94 17.24 0.97
C LEU A 75 -3.71 18.05 0.52
N VAL A 76 -3.66 19.34 0.86
CA VAL A 76 -2.49 20.18 0.59
C VAL A 76 -1.29 19.67 1.40
N ASP A 77 -1.46 19.47 2.71
CA ASP A 77 -0.40 18.96 3.58
C ASP A 77 0.13 17.59 3.14
N ALA A 78 -0.76 16.72 2.65
CA ALA A 78 -0.38 15.41 2.11
C ALA A 78 0.43 15.54 0.81
N LYS A 79 0.06 16.45 -0.09
CA LYS A 79 0.82 16.73 -1.32
C LYS A 79 2.20 17.29 -1.01
N GLU A 80 2.28 18.24 -0.07
CA GLU A 80 3.56 18.81 0.35
C GLU A 80 4.45 17.74 0.98
N ARG A 81 3.92 16.92 1.89
CA ARG A 81 4.67 15.80 2.47
C ARG A 81 5.21 14.86 1.40
N LYS A 82 4.39 14.53 0.39
CA LYS A 82 4.82 13.69 -0.75
C LYS A 82 5.95 14.36 -1.54
N GLN A 83 5.84 15.66 -1.82
CA GLN A 83 6.87 16.42 -2.53
C GLN A 83 8.18 16.50 -1.75
N ARG A 84 8.11 16.80 -0.44
CA ARG A 84 9.30 16.85 0.44
C ARG A 84 9.99 15.49 0.53
N LEU A 85 9.21 14.42 0.69
CA LEU A 85 9.77 13.07 0.67
C LEU A 85 10.45 12.79 -0.67
N ALA A 86 9.80 13.08 -1.80
CA ALA A 86 10.41 12.90 -3.13
C ALA A 86 11.72 13.68 -3.28
N ALA A 87 11.76 14.95 -2.85
CA ALA A 87 12.98 15.76 -2.87
C ALA A 87 14.12 15.16 -2.03
N LEU A 88 13.81 14.58 -0.86
CA LEU A 88 14.79 13.87 -0.02
C LEU A 88 15.41 12.68 -0.75
N TRP A 89 14.62 11.92 -1.53
CA TRP A 89 15.10 10.78 -2.32
C TRP A 89 15.89 11.21 -3.56
N GLU A 90 15.68 12.43 -4.07
CA GLU A 90 16.38 13.00 -5.22
C GLU A 90 17.70 13.72 -4.84
N GLY A 91 18.04 13.78 -3.53
CA GLY A 91 19.30 14.35 -3.06
C GLY A 91 19.35 15.88 -3.04
N ASN A 92 18.20 16.54 -3.18
CA ASN A 92 18.08 17.99 -3.17
C ASN A 92 17.67 18.45 -1.76
N VAL A 93 18.66 18.68 -0.88
CA VAL A 93 18.48 19.28 0.45
C VAL A 93 18.87 20.75 0.41
#